data_AF-A0A7S0BBR5-F1
#
_entry.id   AF-A0A7S0BBR5-F1
#
_cell.length_a   1.000
_cell.length_b   1.000
_cell.length_c   1.000
_cell.angle_alpha   90.00
_cell.angle_beta   90.00
_cell.angle_gamma   90.00
#
_symmetry.space_group_name_H-M   'P 1'
#
loop_
_entity.id
_entity.type
_entity.pdbx_description
1 polymer ?
#
loop_
_entity_poly.entity_id
_entity_poly.type
_entity_poly.pdbx_seq_one_letter_code
_entity_poly.pdbx_strand_id
1 'polypeptide(L)'
;MAFRGDIQGGQAAWGAGSSGGGGGMGGAGMGGMAGMGLVGGQAIAGIEKTMQWKVLFFGGAVMTFASGIGCLVYEVSRVEWAPATLISDIFLFLFGGLMVVLDFPIRHPQKWLVNIRDNCYKFLLFMTRFMGRGVWYLFLSTLVFASLWDNQINWFLGGVFTAYLCCLGIAALVKGYMISSRLQSVREAIVSSGRGAEHYIARGQSGLSKEQFRAMVEQVTNRHDLFTNDDLDYVINALSFTPYNDGQVSMEEAEYWLRPGPILMV
;
A
#
# COMPACT_ATOMS: atom_id res chain seq x y z
N MET A 1 -20.02 -0.91 -13.49
CA MET A 1 -18.58 -1.18 -13.28
C MET A 1 -18.27 -2.50 -13.96
N ALA A 2 -17.82 -2.46 -15.20
CA ALA A 2 -17.49 -3.66 -15.97
C ALA A 2 -15.97 -3.85 -15.92
N PHE A 3 -15.53 -4.89 -15.22
CA PHE A 3 -14.16 -5.40 -15.32
C PHE A 3 -14.02 -6.02 -16.72
N ARG A 4 -13.42 -5.29 -17.65
CA ARG A 4 -13.01 -5.84 -18.94
C ARG A 4 -11.71 -6.60 -18.71
N GLY A 5 -11.85 -7.89 -18.41
CA GLY A 5 -10.74 -8.82 -18.32
C GLY A 5 -10.24 -9.15 -19.70
N ASP A 6 -9.10 -8.56 -20.07
CA ASP A 6 -8.20 -9.04 -21.12
C ASP A 6 -6.78 -8.64 -20.72
N ILE A 7 -6.22 -9.32 -19.71
CA ILE A 7 -4.77 -9.34 -19.50
C ILE A 7 -4.26 -10.55 -20.27
N GLN A 8 -4.05 -10.35 -21.58
CA GLN A 8 -3.33 -11.28 -22.42
C GLN A 8 -1.84 -11.05 -22.15
N GLY A 9 -1.19 -12.07 -21.58
CA GLY A 9 0.18 -12.02 -21.11
C GLY A 9 1.17 -11.63 -22.21
N GLY A 10 1.77 -10.45 -22.07
CA GLY A 10 3.01 -10.10 -22.75
C GLY A 10 4.17 -10.82 -22.08
N GLN A 11 4.55 -11.98 -22.63
CA GLN A 11 5.88 -12.56 -22.37
C GLN A 11 6.92 -11.54 -22.86
N ALA A 12 7.63 -10.92 -21.93
CA ALA A 12 8.85 -10.20 -22.24
C ALA A 12 9.87 -11.21 -22.78
N ALA A 13 10.00 -11.25 -24.11
CA ALA A 13 11.06 -11.96 -24.79
C ALA A 13 12.40 -11.31 -24.41
N TRP A 14 13.16 -12.00 -23.57
CA TRP A 14 14.56 -11.68 -23.31
C TRP A 14 15.33 -11.86 -24.61
N GLY A 15 15.77 -10.73 -25.17
CA GLY A 15 16.58 -10.68 -26.39
C GLY A 15 17.86 -11.49 -26.23
N ALA A 16 17.93 -12.60 -26.94
CA ALA A 16 19.13 -13.37 -27.15
C ALA A 16 20.02 -12.68 -28.20
N GLY A 17 21.26 -12.40 -27.82
CA GLY A 17 22.46 -12.48 -28.65
C GLY A 17 22.49 -11.69 -29.97
N SER A 18 23.02 -10.47 -29.91
CA SER A 18 23.70 -9.84 -31.04
C SER A 18 25.20 -9.83 -30.76
N SER A 19 25.89 -10.89 -31.21
CA SER A 19 27.33 -10.91 -31.41
C SER A 19 27.63 -10.36 -32.80
N GLY A 20 28.20 -9.17 -32.89
CA GLY A 20 28.66 -8.58 -34.15
C GLY A 20 29.79 -7.59 -33.91
N GLY A 21 31.00 -7.98 -34.28
CA GLY A 21 32.23 -7.23 -34.06
C GLY A 21 32.51 -6.11 -35.08
N GLY A 22 33.57 -5.37 -34.78
CA GLY A 22 34.15 -4.27 -35.57
C GLY A 22 34.45 -3.12 -34.61
N GLY A 23 35.67 -2.87 -34.16
CA GLY A 23 36.87 -2.67 -34.97
C GLY A 23 37.00 -1.19 -35.29
N GLY A 24 37.53 -0.38 -34.35
CA GLY A 24 37.69 1.06 -34.53
C GLY A 24 38.61 1.66 -33.47
N MET A 25 39.90 1.77 -33.82
CA MET A 25 40.96 2.45 -33.05
C MET A 25 40.75 3.97 -33.02
N GLY A 26 41.14 4.59 -31.91
CA GLY A 26 41.70 5.95 -31.91
C GLY A 26 40.80 7.02 -31.31
N GLY A 27 41.12 7.42 -30.07
CA GLY A 27 40.50 8.58 -29.45
C GLY A 27 40.94 8.77 -28.00
N ALA A 28 42.19 9.19 -27.79
CA ALA A 28 42.68 9.65 -26.50
C ALA A 28 41.95 10.96 -26.12
N GLY A 29 40.89 10.83 -25.31
CA GLY A 29 40.16 11.93 -24.69
C GLY A 29 40.42 11.93 -23.19
N MET A 30 41.44 12.67 -22.78
CA MET A 30 41.80 12.96 -21.40
C MET A 30 40.91 14.10 -20.89
N GLY A 31 40.29 13.93 -19.72
CA GLY A 31 39.78 15.05 -18.91
C GLY A 31 38.28 15.01 -18.60
N GLY A 32 37.95 14.99 -17.31
CA GLY A 32 36.59 15.31 -16.85
C GLY A 32 36.09 14.46 -15.69
N MET A 33 36.85 14.42 -14.61
CA MET A 33 36.41 13.93 -13.30
C MET A 33 35.24 14.81 -12.81
N ALA A 34 34.00 14.33 -12.93
CA ALA A 34 32.81 15.03 -12.44
C ALA A 34 32.04 14.13 -11.46
N GLY A 35 32.43 14.25 -10.19
CA GLY A 35 31.58 14.14 -9.01
C GLY A 35 30.46 13.10 -9.04
N MET A 36 30.81 11.83 -8.85
CA MET A 36 29.90 10.83 -8.30
C MET A 36 29.74 11.11 -6.80
N GLY A 37 29.04 12.21 -6.50
CA GLY A 37 28.75 12.66 -5.15
C GLY A 37 27.83 11.68 -4.44
N LEU A 38 28.32 11.14 -3.34
CA LEU A 38 27.63 10.39 -2.30
C LEU A 38 26.23 10.95 -1.98
N VAL A 39 25.19 10.47 -2.68
CA VAL A 39 23.79 10.55 -2.24
C VAL A 39 23.56 9.44 -1.20
N GLY A 40 24.23 9.54 -0.05
CA GLY A 40 24.25 8.50 0.99
C GLY A 40 23.54 8.84 2.31
N GLY A 41 23.16 10.11 2.53
CA GLY A 41 22.71 10.57 3.85
C GLY A 41 21.20 10.75 4.04
N GLN A 42 20.43 10.91 2.97
CA GLN A 42 19.00 11.29 3.08
C GLN A 42 18.01 10.12 3.00
N ALA A 43 18.48 8.92 2.66
CA ALA A 43 17.63 7.73 2.56
C ALA A 43 17.28 7.13 3.94
N ILE A 44 18.12 7.31 4.96
CA ILE A 44 17.96 6.64 6.25
C ILE A 44 16.82 7.26 7.09
N ALA A 45 16.65 8.58 7.05
CA ALA A 45 15.61 9.28 7.83
C ALA A 45 14.16 9.01 7.34
N GLY A 46 13.97 8.62 6.07
CA GLY A 46 12.65 8.25 5.53
C GLY A 46 12.27 6.80 5.84
N ILE A 47 13.25 5.90 5.90
CA ILE A 47 13.01 4.48 6.21
C ILE A 47 12.43 4.33 7.62
N GLU A 48 12.87 5.14 8.58
CA GLU A 48 12.43 5.06 9.96
C GLU A 48 10.92 5.35 10.14
N LYS A 49 10.37 6.36 9.43
CA LYS A 49 8.95 6.74 9.56
C LYS A 49 7.99 5.78 8.87
N THR A 50 8.35 5.22 7.70
CA THR A 50 7.52 4.19 7.06
C THR A 50 7.45 2.90 7.89
N MET A 51 8.53 2.60 8.62
CA MET A 51 8.61 1.43 9.48
C MET A 51 7.64 1.56 10.67
N GLN A 52 7.44 2.77 11.20
CA GLN A 52 6.54 3.00 12.34
C GLN A 52 5.09 2.60 12.04
N TRP A 53 4.52 3.04 10.91
CA TRP A 53 3.12 2.70 10.58
C TRP A 53 2.94 1.21 10.32
N LYS A 54 3.88 0.58 9.62
CA LYS A 54 3.83 -0.87 9.37
C LYS A 54 3.89 -1.68 10.66
N VAL A 55 4.74 -1.26 11.61
CA VAL A 55 4.86 -1.92 12.92
C VAL A 55 3.58 -1.73 13.75
N LEU A 56 2.95 -0.55 13.72
CA LEU A 56 1.68 -0.32 14.41
C LEU A 56 0.56 -1.21 13.84
N PHE A 57 0.43 -1.29 12.52
CA PHE A 57 -0.52 -2.20 11.89
C PHE A 57 -0.23 -3.66 12.22
N PHE A 58 1.03 -4.08 12.11
CA PHE A 58 1.43 -5.44 12.48
C PHE A 58 1.09 -5.76 13.95
N GLY A 59 1.32 -4.83 14.88
CA GLY A 59 0.92 -4.98 16.27
C GLY A 59 -0.60 -5.20 16.41
N GLY A 60 -1.40 -4.38 15.73
CA GLY A 60 -2.86 -4.55 15.70
C GLY A 60 -3.30 -5.88 15.11
N ALA A 61 -2.68 -6.33 14.02
CA ALA A 61 -2.95 -7.63 13.41
C ALA A 61 -2.66 -8.79 14.38
N VAL A 62 -1.50 -8.77 15.03
CA VAL A 62 -1.09 -9.80 16.00
C VAL A 62 -2.05 -9.82 17.21
N MET A 63 -2.44 -8.66 17.74
CA MET A 63 -3.41 -8.58 18.84
C MET A 63 -4.78 -9.13 18.45
N THR A 64 -5.27 -8.78 17.26
CA THR A 64 -6.53 -9.30 16.72
C THR A 64 -6.47 -10.82 16.56
N PHE A 65 -5.39 -11.33 15.97
CA PHE A 65 -5.20 -12.76 15.76
C PHE A 65 -5.09 -13.54 17.07
N ALA A 66 -4.31 -13.04 18.03
CA ALA A 66 -4.18 -13.63 19.35
C ALA A 66 -5.52 -13.64 20.11
N SER A 67 -6.33 -12.59 19.95
CA SER A 67 -7.69 -12.55 20.52
C SER A 67 -8.59 -13.62 19.91
N GLY A 68 -8.57 -13.79 18.58
CA GLY A 68 -9.30 -14.85 17.89
C GLY A 68 -8.89 -16.25 18.34
N ILE A 69 -7.59 -16.51 18.48
CA ILE A 69 -7.08 -17.79 19.02
C ILE A 69 -7.58 -17.99 20.45
N GLY A 70 -7.47 -16.96 21.30
CA GLY A 70 -7.89 -17.03 22.70
C GLY A 70 -9.37 -17.36 22.85
N CYS A 71 -10.23 -16.70 22.07
CA CYS A 71 -11.68 -16.94 22.10
C CYS A 71 -12.03 -18.35 21.59
N LEU A 72 -11.43 -18.79 20.47
CA LEU A 72 -11.64 -20.15 19.96
C LEU A 72 -11.22 -21.24 20.95
N VAL A 73 -10.04 -21.10 21.59
CA VAL A 73 -9.57 -22.07 22.58
C VAL A 73 -10.50 -22.11 23.79
N TYR A 74 -11.00 -20.95 24.22
CA TYR A 74 -11.91 -20.83 25.35
C TYR A 74 -13.27 -21.50 25.07
N GLU A 75 -13.87 -21.22 23.91
CA GLU A 75 -15.14 -21.83 23.46
C GLU A 75 -15.03 -23.36 23.35
N VAL A 76 -13.95 -23.86 22.72
CA VAL A 76 -13.68 -25.30 22.59
C VAL A 76 -13.53 -25.97 23.96
N SER A 77 -13.02 -25.24 24.97
CA SER A 77 -12.81 -25.77 26.32
C SER A 77 -14.09 -25.85 27.15
N ARG A 78 -15.09 -25.00 26.89
CA ARG A 78 -16.34 -24.94 27.66
C ARG A 78 -17.44 -25.87 27.15
N VAL A 79 -17.34 -26.36 25.91
CA VAL A 79 -18.32 -27.26 25.28
C VAL A 79 -19.76 -26.70 25.39
N GLU A 80 -19.90 -25.37 25.39
CA GLU A 80 -21.19 -24.71 25.33
C GLU A 80 -21.58 -24.55 23.85
N TRP A 81 -22.80 -24.95 23.50
CA TRP A 81 -23.25 -24.89 22.11
C TRP A 81 -23.76 -23.49 21.77
N ALA A 82 -22.84 -22.62 21.38
CA ALA A 82 -23.12 -21.26 20.92
C ALA A 82 -22.64 -21.06 19.46
N PRO A 83 -23.40 -21.55 18.45
CA PRO A 83 -22.96 -21.55 17.06
C PRO A 83 -22.71 -20.16 16.50
N ALA A 84 -23.46 -19.15 16.97
CA ALA A 84 -23.28 -17.77 16.53
C ALA A 84 -21.92 -17.20 16.98
N THR A 85 -21.56 -17.37 18.26
CA THR A 85 -20.28 -16.92 18.83
C THR A 85 -19.09 -17.66 18.19
N LEU A 86 -19.25 -18.97 17.97
CA LEU A 86 -18.23 -19.76 17.28
C LEU A 86 -17.98 -19.24 15.85
N ILE A 87 -19.02 -18.87 15.11
CA ILE A 87 -18.87 -18.30 13.76
C ILE A 87 -18.15 -16.96 13.81
N SER A 88 -18.49 -16.07 14.75
CA SER A 88 -17.80 -14.78 14.90
C SER A 88 -16.33 -14.96 15.29
N ASP A 89 -16.01 -15.92 16.14
CA ASP A 89 -14.64 -16.18 16.58
C ASP A 89 -13.78 -16.82 15.48
N ILE A 90 -14.37 -17.72 14.67
CA ILE A 90 -13.73 -18.24 13.45
C ILE A 90 -13.43 -17.10 12.49
N PHE A 91 -14.39 -16.20 12.29
CA PHE A 91 -14.21 -15.03 11.43
C PHE A 91 -13.09 -14.13 11.97
N LEU A 92 -13.09 -13.82 13.28
CA LEU A 92 -12.03 -13.04 13.92
C LEU A 92 -10.64 -13.68 13.76
N PHE A 93 -10.54 -15.00 13.94
CA PHE A 93 -9.30 -15.75 13.73
C PHE A 93 -8.81 -15.69 12.29
N LEU A 94 -9.69 -15.97 11.31
CA LEU A 94 -9.32 -15.98 9.90
C LEU A 94 -8.88 -14.59 9.42
N PHE A 95 -9.65 -13.56 9.77
CA PHE A 95 -9.33 -12.20 9.34
C PHE A 95 -8.17 -11.58 10.13
N GLY A 96 -8.00 -11.92 11.41
CA GLY A 96 -6.79 -11.57 12.16
C GLY A 96 -5.55 -12.19 11.52
N GLY A 97 -5.61 -13.47 11.12
CA GLY A 97 -4.52 -14.16 10.44
C GLY A 97 -4.21 -13.55 9.06
N LEU A 98 -5.24 -13.21 8.30
CA LEU A 98 -5.10 -12.51 7.02
C LEU A 98 -4.39 -11.15 7.21
N MET A 99 -4.76 -10.39 8.25
CA MET A 99 -4.09 -9.12 8.55
C MET A 99 -2.62 -9.30 8.94
N VAL A 100 -2.27 -10.37 9.67
CA VAL A 100 -0.87 -10.68 9.99
C VAL A 100 -0.05 -10.91 8.73
N VAL A 101 -0.61 -11.58 7.72
CA VAL A 101 0.06 -11.81 6.43
C VAL A 101 0.19 -10.50 5.63
N LEU A 102 -0.84 -9.65 5.62
CA LEU A 102 -0.83 -8.39 4.88
C LEU A 102 0.05 -7.30 5.50
N ASP A 103 0.13 -7.27 6.81
CA ASP A 103 0.85 -6.24 7.57
C ASP A 103 2.25 -6.69 8.01
N PHE A 104 2.74 -7.82 7.50
CA PHE A 104 4.08 -8.29 7.81
C PHE A 104 5.13 -7.26 7.36
N PRO A 105 5.98 -6.74 8.27
CA PRO A 105 6.89 -5.64 7.94
C PRO A 105 8.06 -6.06 7.04
N ILE A 106 8.37 -7.35 6.94
CA ILE A 106 9.54 -7.89 6.23
C ILE A 106 9.13 -8.47 4.87
N ARG A 107 9.91 -8.20 3.83
CA ARG A 107 9.76 -8.85 2.52
C ARG A 107 10.18 -10.31 2.64
N HIS A 108 9.24 -11.24 2.55
CA HIS A 108 9.54 -12.66 2.61
C HIS A 108 10.20 -13.16 1.31
N PRO A 109 11.29 -13.94 1.38
CA PRO A 109 11.88 -14.59 0.21
C PRO A 109 11.07 -15.81 -0.28
N GLN A 110 10.09 -16.27 0.50
CA GLN A 110 9.33 -17.48 0.20
C GLN A 110 8.21 -17.22 -0.82
N LYS A 111 8.26 -17.93 -1.96
CA LYS A 111 7.33 -17.76 -3.10
C LYS A 111 5.86 -17.99 -2.75
N TRP A 112 5.55 -18.89 -1.82
CA TRP A 112 4.16 -19.23 -1.46
C TRP A 112 3.45 -18.06 -0.74
N LEU A 113 4.14 -17.39 0.19
CA LEU A 113 3.65 -16.20 0.88
C LEU A 113 3.38 -15.06 -0.10
N VAL A 114 4.28 -14.88 -1.08
CA VAL A 114 4.09 -13.91 -2.16
C VAL A 114 2.82 -14.24 -2.95
N ASN A 115 2.60 -15.50 -3.32
CA ASN A 115 1.39 -15.90 -4.06
C ASN A 115 0.09 -15.67 -3.26
N ILE A 116 0.07 -15.99 -1.96
CA ILE A 116 -1.11 -15.70 -1.11
C ILE A 116 -1.37 -14.20 -1.08
N ARG A 117 -0.31 -13.42 -0.85
CA ARG A 117 -0.38 -11.97 -0.79
C ARG A 117 -0.89 -11.40 -2.12
N ASP A 118 -0.43 -11.90 -3.25
CA ASP A 118 -0.84 -11.46 -4.58
C ASP A 118 -2.32 -11.80 -4.85
N ASN A 119 -2.80 -12.96 -4.39
CA ASN A 119 -4.23 -13.28 -4.42
C ASN A 119 -5.05 -12.34 -3.53
N CYS A 120 -4.56 -12.03 -2.32
CA CYS A 120 -5.21 -11.03 -1.47
C CYS A 120 -5.22 -9.64 -2.14
N TYR A 121 -4.14 -9.19 -2.78
CA TYR A 121 -4.13 -7.93 -3.53
C TYR A 121 -5.17 -7.92 -4.65
N LYS A 122 -5.37 -9.05 -5.33
CA LYS A 122 -6.34 -9.18 -6.42
C LYS A 122 -7.80 -9.09 -5.94
N PHE A 123 -8.14 -9.76 -4.85
CA PHE A 123 -9.53 -9.83 -4.35
C PHE A 123 -9.88 -8.75 -3.32
N LEU A 124 -8.87 -8.24 -2.60
CA LEU A 124 -9.01 -7.32 -1.48
C LEU A 124 -8.21 -6.04 -1.72
N LEU A 125 -8.21 -5.53 -2.96
CA LEU A 125 -7.54 -4.28 -3.34
C LEU A 125 -8.01 -3.08 -2.50
N PHE A 126 -9.23 -3.15 -1.98
CA PHE A 126 -9.71 -2.19 -0.98
C PHE A 126 -8.93 -2.26 0.34
N MET A 127 -8.64 -3.46 0.85
CA MET A 127 -7.92 -3.65 2.13
C MET A 127 -6.44 -3.30 2.06
N THR A 128 -5.88 -3.15 0.86
CA THR A 128 -4.46 -2.81 0.69
C THR A 128 -4.23 -1.31 0.70
N ARG A 129 -5.28 -0.53 0.46
CA ARG A 129 -5.29 0.93 0.59
C ARG A 129 -5.30 1.35 2.05
N PHE A 130 -4.69 2.49 2.34
CA PHE A 130 -4.46 2.97 3.69
C PHE A 130 -5.78 3.25 4.42
N MET A 131 -6.73 3.91 3.75
CA MET A 131 -8.08 4.10 4.27
C MET A 131 -8.85 2.79 4.49
N GLY A 132 -8.72 1.83 3.57
CA GLY A 132 -9.38 0.53 3.69
C GLY A 132 -8.88 -0.29 4.88
N ARG A 133 -7.58 -0.25 5.16
CA ARG A 133 -7.00 -0.80 6.40
C ARG A 133 -7.60 -0.14 7.63
N GLY A 134 -7.74 1.18 7.63
CA GLY A 134 -8.36 1.94 8.73
C GLY A 134 -9.78 1.47 9.03
N VAL A 135 -10.66 1.42 8.00
CA VAL A 135 -12.03 0.88 8.14
C VAL A 135 -12.00 -0.55 8.68
N TRP A 136 -11.10 -1.37 8.15
CA TRP A 136 -10.98 -2.76 8.54
C TRP A 136 -10.58 -2.93 10.02
N TYR A 137 -9.63 -2.15 10.51
CA TYR A 137 -9.24 -2.16 11.92
C TYR A 137 -10.36 -1.68 12.86
N LEU A 138 -11.17 -0.71 12.44
CA LEU A 138 -12.37 -0.32 13.21
C LEU A 138 -13.37 -1.47 13.30
N PHE A 139 -13.61 -2.16 12.19
CA PHE A 139 -14.50 -3.31 12.16
C PHE A 139 -13.96 -4.45 13.05
N LEU A 140 -12.68 -4.81 12.91
CA LEU A 140 -12.04 -5.80 13.78
C LEU A 140 -12.05 -5.38 15.25
N SER A 141 -11.90 -4.09 15.55
CA SER A 141 -12.01 -3.58 16.93
C SER A 141 -13.38 -3.89 17.54
N THR A 142 -14.46 -3.76 16.77
CA THR A 142 -15.81 -4.09 17.28
C THR A 142 -16.00 -5.58 17.49
N LEU A 143 -15.41 -6.42 16.62
CA LEU A 143 -15.43 -7.88 16.78
C LEU A 143 -14.62 -8.34 17.99
N VAL A 144 -13.40 -7.81 18.17
CA VAL A 144 -12.56 -8.11 19.35
C VAL A 144 -13.28 -7.72 20.63
N PHE A 145 -13.94 -6.56 20.65
CA PHE A 145 -14.74 -6.13 21.80
C PHE A 145 -15.87 -7.12 22.11
N ALA A 146 -16.69 -7.45 21.10
CA ALA A 146 -17.82 -8.37 21.26
C ALA A 146 -17.35 -9.76 21.74
N SER A 147 -16.37 -10.36 21.05
CA SER A 147 -15.86 -11.69 21.39
C SER A 147 -15.25 -11.75 22.80
N LEU A 148 -14.47 -10.75 23.22
CA LEU A 148 -13.86 -10.75 24.56
C LEU A 148 -14.86 -10.42 25.67
N TRP A 149 -15.87 -9.61 25.37
CA TRP A 149 -16.94 -9.27 26.29
C TRP A 149 -17.88 -10.46 26.53
N ASP A 150 -18.34 -11.10 25.46
CA ASP A 150 -19.29 -12.21 25.53
C ASP A 150 -18.66 -13.44 26.20
N ASN A 151 -17.39 -13.73 25.89
CA ASN A 151 -16.68 -14.83 26.53
C ASN A 151 -16.29 -14.56 27.99
N GLN A 152 -16.46 -13.33 28.51
CA GLN A 152 -16.09 -12.95 29.89
C GLN A 152 -14.63 -13.29 30.26
N ILE A 153 -13.71 -13.34 29.29
CA ILE A 153 -12.32 -13.75 29.51
C ILE A 153 -11.61 -12.74 30.42
N ASN A 154 -11.58 -11.48 29.99
CA ASN A 154 -11.05 -10.37 30.76
C ASN A 154 -11.51 -9.04 30.15
N TRP A 155 -12.41 -8.34 30.84
CA TRP A 155 -12.98 -7.07 30.38
C TRP A 155 -11.91 -5.98 30.19
N PHE A 156 -10.86 -5.97 31.02
CA PHE A 156 -9.79 -4.98 30.94
C PHE A 156 -8.95 -5.19 29.68
N LEU A 157 -8.57 -6.45 29.40
CA LEU A 157 -7.82 -6.78 28.18
C LEU A 157 -8.63 -6.46 26.92
N GLY A 158 -9.93 -6.79 26.93
CA GLY A 158 -10.85 -6.44 25.85
C GLY A 158 -10.93 -4.93 25.62
N GLY A 159 -11.03 -4.14 26.69
CA GLY A 159 -11.03 -2.69 26.63
C GLY A 159 -9.73 -2.13 26.02
N VAL A 160 -8.57 -2.58 26.47
CA VAL A 160 -7.26 -2.11 25.98
C VAL A 160 -7.05 -2.46 24.51
N PHE A 161 -7.36 -3.69 24.10
CA PHE A 161 -7.19 -4.13 22.71
C PHE A 161 -8.13 -3.39 21.78
N THR A 162 -9.40 -3.25 22.16
CA THR A 162 -10.41 -2.48 21.42
C THR A 162 -9.98 -1.02 21.29
N ALA A 163 -9.58 -0.38 22.39
CA ALA A 163 -9.16 1.02 22.35
C ALA A 163 -7.95 1.23 21.42
N TYR A 164 -6.96 0.32 21.47
CA TYR A 164 -5.81 0.37 20.58
C TYR A 164 -6.20 0.24 19.10
N LEU A 165 -6.97 -0.79 18.74
CA LEU A 165 -7.40 -1.03 17.36
C LEU A 165 -8.30 0.09 16.83
N CYS A 166 -9.18 0.62 17.68
CA CYS A 166 -10.04 1.76 17.36
C CYS A 166 -9.20 3.01 17.07
N CYS A 167 -8.27 3.39 17.96
CA CYS A 167 -7.38 4.52 17.75
C CYS A 167 -6.53 4.36 16.49
N LEU A 168 -6.00 3.16 16.24
CA LEU A 168 -5.23 2.84 15.04
C LEU A 168 -6.08 3.00 13.78
N GLY A 169 -7.31 2.48 13.79
CA GLY A 169 -8.26 2.62 12.68
C GLY A 169 -8.62 4.07 12.37
N ILE A 170 -8.93 4.87 13.40
CA ILE A 170 -9.23 6.31 13.25
C ILE A 170 -8.01 7.06 12.69
N ALA A 171 -6.83 6.84 13.27
CA ALA A 171 -5.60 7.51 12.83
C ALA A 171 -5.28 7.18 11.37
N ALA A 172 -5.47 5.91 10.97
CA ALA A 172 -5.29 5.47 9.60
C ALA A 172 -6.29 6.14 8.64
N LEU A 173 -7.57 6.20 9.02
CA LEU A 173 -8.60 6.88 8.23
C LEU A 173 -8.31 8.36 8.04
N VAL A 174 -7.97 9.07 9.11
CA VAL A 174 -7.67 10.51 9.05
C VAL A 174 -6.49 10.77 8.13
N LYS A 175 -5.39 10.00 8.28
CA LYS A 175 -4.21 10.16 7.41
C LYS A 175 -4.51 9.80 5.96
N GLY A 176 -5.27 8.71 5.69
CA GLY A 176 -5.69 8.35 4.33
C GLY A 176 -6.55 9.44 3.67
N TYR A 177 -7.48 10.03 4.44
CA TYR A 177 -8.30 11.16 3.99
C TYR A 177 -7.45 12.40 3.68
N MET A 178 -6.51 12.75 4.56
CA MET A 178 -5.60 13.89 4.35
C MET A 178 -4.80 13.73 3.05
N ILE A 179 -4.22 12.54 2.81
CA ILE A 179 -3.45 12.29 1.58
C ILE A 179 -4.37 12.35 0.35
N SER A 180 -5.56 11.74 0.43
CA SER A 180 -6.55 11.75 -0.66
C SER A 180 -6.99 13.18 -1.02
N SER A 181 -7.20 14.05 -0.02
CA SER A 181 -7.57 15.45 -0.23
C SER A 181 -6.47 16.25 -0.92
N ARG A 182 -5.19 16.06 -0.53
CA ARG A 182 -4.04 16.71 -1.18
C ARG A 182 -3.88 16.23 -2.62
N LEU A 183 -4.06 14.94 -2.86
CA LEU A 183 -4.00 14.35 -4.20
C LEU A 183 -5.11 14.91 -5.11
N GLN A 184 -6.31 15.10 -4.56
CA GLN A 184 -7.42 15.75 -5.26
C GLN A 184 -7.09 17.20 -5.61
N SER A 185 -6.49 17.98 -4.72
CA SER A 185 -6.06 19.35 -5.02
C SER A 185 -5.02 19.40 -6.15
N VAL A 186 -4.09 18.44 -6.20
CA VAL A 186 -3.13 18.32 -7.31
C VAL A 186 -3.85 18.01 -8.62
N ARG A 187 -4.78 17.05 -8.61
CA ARG A 187 -5.58 16.69 -9.78
C ARG A 187 -6.33 17.90 -10.34
N GLU A 188 -7.00 18.66 -9.46
CA GLU A 188 -7.72 19.88 -9.84
C GLU A 188 -6.79 20.93 -10.46
N ALA A 189 -5.60 21.11 -9.88
CA ALA A 189 -4.60 22.03 -10.41
C ALA A 189 -4.11 21.60 -11.80
N ILE A 190 -3.84 20.30 -12.03
CA ILE A 190 -3.45 19.75 -13.34
C ILE A 190 -4.56 19.99 -14.37
N VAL A 191 -5.80 19.60 -14.04
CA VAL A 191 -6.95 19.77 -14.93
C VAL A 191 -7.19 21.25 -15.27
N SER A 192 -7.06 22.15 -14.28
CA SER A 192 -7.21 23.60 -14.49
C SER A 192 -6.14 24.20 -15.40
N SER A 193 -4.95 23.59 -15.46
CA SER A 193 -3.86 24.03 -16.34
C SER A 193 -4.08 23.66 -17.81
N GLY A 194 -5.08 22.81 -18.10
CA GLY A 194 -5.39 22.34 -19.44
C GLY A 194 -4.36 21.36 -20.03
N ARG A 195 -3.48 20.80 -19.19
CA ARG A 195 -2.45 19.83 -19.60
C ARG A 195 -2.90 18.41 -19.30
N GLY A 196 -2.80 17.52 -20.29
CA GLY A 196 -3.03 16.09 -20.10
C GLY A 196 -1.84 15.37 -19.45
N ALA A 197 -2.00 14.08 -19.14
CA ALA A 197 -0.94 13.25 -18.57
C ALA A 197 0.29 13.15 -19.49
N GLU A 198 0.07 13.21 -20.82
CA GLU A 198 1.11 13.15 -21.85
C GLU A 198 2.13 14.30 -21.77
N HIS A 199 1.81 15.40 -21.09
CA HIS A 199 2.74 16.50 -20.90
C HIS A 199 3.82 16.19 -19.85
N TYR A 200 3.52 15.29 -18.90
CA TYR A 200 4.37 15.00 -17.75
C TYR A 200 5.17 13.70 -17.91
N ILE A 201 4.73 12.80 -18.80
CA ILE A 201 5.42 11.55 -19.10
C ILE A 201 6.25 11.76 -20.38
N ALA A 202 7.57 11.61 -20.30
CA ALA A 202 8.43 11.78 -21.46
C ALA A 202 8.15 10.70 -22.52
N ARG A 203 8.20 11.08 -23.80
CA ARG A 203 7.99 10.14 -24.92
C ARG A 203 8.99 8.97 -24.82
N GLY A 204 8.47 7.75 -24.68
CA GLY A 204 9.25 6.52 -24.56
C GLY A 204 9.38 5.98 -23.13
N GLN A 205 8.83 6.66 -22.12
CA GLN A 205 8.68 6.10 -20.77
C GLN A 205 7.35 5.36 -20.62
N SER A 206 7.38 4.21 -19.94
CA SER A 206 6.20 3.37 -19.68
C SER A 206 5.30 3.90 -18.57
N GLY A 207 5.83 4.74 -17.68
CA GLY A 207 5.09 5.27 -16.55
C GLY A 207 5.83 6.41 -15.87
N LEU A 208 5.16 6.98 -14.87
CA LEU A 208 5.62 8.10 -14.07
C LEU A 208 6.27 7.55 -12.79
N SER A 209 7.57 7.78 -12.62
CA SER A 209 8.28 7.43 -11.38
C SER A 209 7.85 8.34 -10.22
N LYS A 210 8.12 7.90 -8.99
CA LYS A 210 7.90 8.69 -7.77
C LYS A 210 8.54 10.09 -7.83
N GLU A 211 9.77 10.19 -8.33
CA GLU A 211 10.51 11.44 -8.46
C GLU A 211 9.89 12.34 -9.53
N GLN A 212 9.43 11.76 -10.64
CA GLN A 212 8.75 12.49 -11.70
C GLN A 212 7.39 13.00 -11.25
N PHE A 213 6.62 12.17 -10.51
CA PHE A 213 5.37 12.58 -9.90
C PHE A 213 5.59 13.74 -8.92
N ARG A 214 6.62 13.66 -8.09
CA ARG A 214 7.00 14.77 -7.20
C ARG A 214 7.31 16.04 -7.98
N ALA A 215 8.16 15.96 -9.00
CA ALA A 215 8.50 17.13 -9.84
C ALA A 215 7.26 17.73 -10.52
N MET A 216 6.33 16.88 -10.99
CA MET A 216 5.04 17.31 -11.54
C MET A 216 4.20 18.07 -10.50
N VAL A 217 4.07 17.53 -9.28
CA VAL A 217 3.33 18.20 -8.19
C VAL A 217 3.94 19.56 -7.87
N GLU A 218 5.27 19.63 -7.78
CA GLU A 218 6.00 20.87 -7.49
C GLU A 218 5.80 21.90 -8.61
N GLN A 219 5.86 21.48 -9.87
CA GLN A 219 5.64 22.34 -11.03
C GLN A 219 4.22 22.91 -11.09
N VAL A 220 3.21 22.12 -10.74
CA VAL A 220 1.79 22.50 -10.88
C VAL A 220 1.29 23.29 -9.69
N THR A 221 1.71 22.93 -8.48
CA THR A 221 1.22 23.56 -7.24
C THR A 221 2.14 24.64 -6.68
N ASN A 222 3.38 24.73 -7.17
CA ASN A 222 4.44 25.61 -6.64
C ASN A 222 4.73 25.37 -5.15
N ARG A 223 4.59 24.12 -4.66
CA ARG A 223 4.81 23.71 -3.27
C ARG A 223 5.72 22.47 -3.19
N HIS A 224 6.91 22.64 -2.60
CA HIS A 224 7.94 21.59 -2.51
C HIS A 224 7.74 20.55 -1.39
N ASP A 225 6.78 20.78 -0.50
CA ASP A 225 6.57 20.03 0.75
C ASP A 225 5.15 19.44 0.86
N LEU A 226 4.39 19.41 -0.25
CA LEU A 226 3.00 18.97 -0.22
C LEU A 226 2.86 17.49 0.19
N PHE A 227 3.78 16.65 -0.28
CA PHE A 227 3.89 15.24 0.06
C PHE A 227 5.25 14.94 0.68
N THR A 228 5.23 14.19 1.78
CA THR A 228 6.44 13.56 2.28
C THR A 228 6.84 12.39 1.37
N ASN A 229 8.09 11.91 1.48
CA ASN A 229 8.52 10.73 0.72
C ASN A 229 7.63 9.50 0.99
N ASP A 230 7.11 9.37 2.21
CA ASP A 230 6.24 8.26 2.61
C ASP A 230 4.85 8.43 1.98
N ASP A 231 4.32 9.66 1.96
CA ASP A 231 3.03 9.96 1.33
C ASP A 231 3.07 9.63 -0.17
N LEU A 232 4.19 9.92 -0.82
CA LEU A 232 4.39 9.57 -2.22
C LEU A 232 4.34 8.06 -2.47
N ASP A 233 4.88 7.23 -1.57
CA ASP A 233 4.77 5.77 -1.71
C ASP A 233 3.31 5.30 -1.61
N TYR A 234 2.52 5.91 -0.72
CA TYR A 234 1.09 5.63 -0.61
C TYR A 234 0.32 6.12 -1.83
N VAL A 235 0.64 7.31 -2.35
CA VAL A 235 0.00 7.88 -3.54
C VAL A 235 0.27 7.03 -4.78
N ILE A 236 1.53 6.66 -5.03
CA ILE A 236 1.89 5.81 -6.18
C ILE A 236 1.21 4.44 -6.08
N ASN A 237 1.20 3.83 -4.89
CA ASN A 237 0.50 2.56 -4.67
C ASN A 237 -1.03 2.67 -4.82
N ALA A 238 -1.63 3.84 -4.55
CA ALA A 238 -3.06 4.07 -4.73
C ALA A 238 -3.45 4.38 -6.19
N LEU A 239 -2.52 5.00 -6.95
CA LEU A 239 -2.67 5.28 -8.37
C LEU A 239 -2.43 4.05 -9.24
N SER A 240 -1.54 3.15 -8.83
CA SER A 240 -1.30 1.90 -9.53
C SER A 240 -2.49 0.93 -9.32
N PHE A 241 -3.08 0.47 -10.42
CA PHE A 241 -4.07 -0.60 -10.44
C PHE A 241 -3.43 -1.98 -10.60
N THR A 242 -2.12 -2.03 -10.89
CA THR A 242 -1.41 -3.28 -11.03
C THR A 242 -1.07 -3.90 -9.66
N PRO A 243 -1.20 -5.23 -9.49
CA PRO A 243 -0.83 -5.90 -8.24
C PRO A 243 0.68 -5.84 -7.96
N TYR A 244 1.47 -5.76 -9.03
CA TYR A 244 2.91 -5.61 -8.99
C TYR A 244 3.21 -4.12 -8.84
N ASN A 245 3.17 -3.62 -7.60
CA ASN A 245 3.62 -2.27 -7.27
C ASN A 245 5.09 -2.09 -7.70
N ASP A 246 5.27 -1.70 -8.95
CA ASP A 246 6.53 -1.46 -9.64
C ASP A 246 7.09 -0.08 -9.28
N GLY A 247 6.39 0.66 -8.42
CA GLY A 247 6.74 2.02 -8.02
C GLY A 247 6.51 3.04 -9.13
N GLN A 248 5.73 2.70 -10.15
CA GLN A 248 5.42 3.59 -11.26
C GLN A 248 3.90 3.65 -11.47
N VAL A 249 3.45 4.75 -12.08
CA VAL A 249 2.05 4.92 -12.49
C VAL A 249 2.04 4.93 -14.01
N SER A 250 1.35 3.97 -14.63
CA SER A 250 1.27 3.88 -16.08
C SER A 250 0.56 5.12 -16.68
N MET A 251 0.75 5.37 -17.97
CA MET A 251 0.08 6.49 -18.64
C MET A 251 -1.45 6.35 -18.56
N GLU A 252 -1.97 5.13 -18.72
CA GLU A 252 -3.40 4.83 -18.64
C GLU A 252 -3.95 5.04 -17.22
N GLU A 253 -3.18 4.67 -16.19
CA GLU A 253 -3.52 4.90 -14.79
C GLU A 253 -3.57 6.40 -14.45
N ALA A 254 -2.58 7.16 -14.94
CA ALA A 254 -2.53 8.61 -14.78
C ALA A 254 -3.70 9.29 -15.53
N GLU A 255 -3.98 8.89 -16.77
CA GLU A 255 -5.13 9.38 -17.52
C GLU A 255 -6.45 9.06 -16.82
N TYR A 256 -6.61 7.84 -16.30
CA TYR A 256 -7.79 7.44 -15.55
C TYR A 256 -7.98 8.30 -14.30
N TRP A 257 -6.90 8.56 -13.55
CA TRP A 257 -6.94 9.44 -12.38
C TRP A 257 -7.35 10.88 -12.74
N LEU A 258 -6.89 11.41 -13.87
CA LEU A 258 -7.24 12.77 -14.29
C LEU A 258 -8.68 12.93 -14.81
N ARG A 259 -9.34 11.85 -15.27
CA ARG A 259 -10.75 11.91 -15.72
C ARG A 259 -11.67 12.36 -14.60
N PRO A 260 -12.69 13.21 -14.84
CA PRO A 260 -13.63 13.66 -13.81
C PRO A 260 -14.35 12.47 -13.16
N GLY A 261 -14.47 12.50 -11.83
CA GLY A 261 -14.90 11.34 -11.05
C GLY A 261 -14.68 11.52 -9.55
N PRO A 262 -15.15 10.56 -8.72
CA PRO A 262 -15.05 10.63 -7.26
C PRO A 262 -13.60 10.72 -6.79
N ILE A 263 -13.42 11.17 -5.55
CA ILE A 263 -12.10 11.28 -4.92
C ILE A 263 -11.45 9.89 -4.85
N LEU A 264 -10.21 9.78 -5.34
CA LEU A 264 -9.42 8.57 -5.20
C LEU A 264 -9.05 8.39 -3.71
N MET A 265 -9.54 7.31 -3.11
CA MET A 265 -9.19 6.94 -1.74
C MET A 265 -7.81 6.29 -1.71
N VAL A 266 -6.88 6.91 -0.98
CA VAL A 266 -5.51 6.43 -0.70
C VAL A 266 -5.45 5.55 0.54
#